data_AF-A0A369I8X3-F1
#
_entry.id   AF-A0A369I8X3-F1
#
_cell.length_a   1.000
_cell.length_b   1.000
_cell.length_c   1.000
_cell.angle_alpha   90.00
_cell.angle_beta   90.00
_cell.angle_gamma   90.00
#
_symmetry.space_group_name_H-M   'P 1'
#
loop_
_entity.id
_entity.type
_entity.pdbx_description
1 polymer ?
#
loop_
_entity_poly.entity_id
_entity_poly.type
_entity_poly.pdbx_seq_one_letter_code
_entity_poly.pdbx_strand_id
1 'polypeptide(L)' 'MGALQIENTERYLKITLDKEAFDDAQIMDLLEYLRTEELIKRAQFDDSISELGKTIKNEWWAKHKSELLK' A
#
# COMPACT_ATOMS: atom_id res chain seq x y z
N MET A 1 -0.17 7.68 26.67
CA MET A 1 -1.13 7.14 25.68
C MET A 1 -0.32 6.79 24.44
N GLY A 2 -0.58 5.64 23.81
CA GLY A 2 0.24 5.19 22.67
C GLY A 2 -0.06 5.98 21.41
N ALA A 3 0.96 6.19 20.58
CA ALA A 3 0.87 6.93 19.32
C ALA A 3 -0.14 6.33 18.31
N LEU A 4 -0.46 5.04 18.44
CA LEU A 4 -1.44 4.33 17.63
C LEU A 4 -2.51 3.72 18.56
N GLN A 5 -3.77 3.95 18.25
CA GLN A 5 -4.91 3.30 18.89
C GLN A 5 -5.82 2.69 17.84
N ILE A 6 -6.31 1.48 18.12
CA ILE A 6 -7.23 0.75 17.26
C ILE A 6 -8.45 0.38 18.09
N GLU A 7 -9.63 0.82 17.64
CA GLU A 7 -10.91 0.45 18.21
C GLU A 7 -11.70 -0.37 17.19
N ASN A 8 -12.05 -1.59 17.56
CA ASN A 8 -12.90 -2.44 16.74
C ASN A 8 -14.34 -2.39 17.28
N THR A 9 -15.25 -1.89 16.46
CA THR A 9 -16.68 -1.83 16.75
C THR A 9 -17.43 -2.74 15.79
N GLU A 10 -18.68 -3.09 16.09
CA GLU A 10 -19.49 -3.98 15.23
C GLU A 10 -19.61 -3.49 13.78
N ARG A 11 -19.53 -2.18 13.53
CA ARG A 11 -19.68 -1.58 12.20
C ARG A 11 -18.38 -1.08 11.59
N TYR A 12 -17.39 -0.71 12.41
CA TYR A 12 -16.20 0.00 11.96
C TYR A 12 -14.95 -0.39 12.73
N LEU A 13 -13.83 -0.46 12.03
CA LEU A 13 -12.49 -0.40 12.62
C LEU A 13 -12.04 1.07 12.60
N LYS A 14 -11.85 1.66 13.78
CA LYS A 14 -11.32 3.03 13.93
C LYS A 14 -9.84 2.97 14.24
N ILE A 15 -9.04 3.65 13.43
CA ILE A 15 -7.61 3.82 13.66
C ILE A 15 -7.39 5.29 14.04
N THR A 16 -6.80 5.52 15.20
CA THR A 16 -6.44 6.84 15.70
C THR A 16 -4.92 6.94 15.75
N LEU A 17 -4.40 8.00 15.14
CA LEU A 17 -2.97 8.29 15.05
C LEU A 17 -2.66 9.60 15.75
N ASP A 18 -1.59 9.60 16.55
CA ASP A 18 -1.05 10.81 17.14
C ASP A 18 -0.22 11.58 16.10
N LYS A 19 -0.65 12.79 15.77
CA LYS A 19 0.02 13.65 14.79
C LYS A 19 1.38 14.15 15.24
N GLU A 20 1.71 14.08 16.53
CA GLU A 20 3.05 14.42 17.01
C GLU A 20 4.05 13.26 16.80
N ALA A 21 3.54 12.05 16.56
CA ALA A 21 4.35 10.84 16.38
C ALA A 21 4.47 10.38 14.92
N PHE A 22 3.57 10.84 14.04
CA PHE A 22 3.52 10.49 12.63
C PHE A 22 3.54 11.75 11.77
N ASP A 23 4.38 11.75 10.73
CA ASP A 23 4.39 12.83 9.76
C ASP A 23 3.29 12.65 8.70
N ASP A 24 2.94 13.75 8.02
CA ASP A 24 1.86 13.75 7.02
C ASP A 24 2.13 12.79 5.86
N ALA A 25 3.41 12.57 5.49
CA ALA A 25 3.75 11.66 4.39
C ALA A 25 3.45 10.20 4.77
N GLN A 26 3.82 9.78 5.98
CA GLN A 26 3.53 8.45 6.51
C GLN A 26 2.03 8.17 6.59
N ILE A 27 1.24 9.18 6.97
CA ILE A 27 -0.22 9.05 7.02
C ILE A 27 -0.80 8.92 5.61
N MET A 28 -0.32 9.71 4.66
CA MET A 28 -0.77 9.65 3.27
C MET A 28 -0.44 8.30 2.62
N ASP A 29 0.77 7.78 2.81
CA ASP A 29 1.18 6.47 2.31
C ASP A 29 0.29 5.35 2.86
N LEU A 30 -0.07 5.41 4.16
CA LEU A 30 -0.98 4.44 4.78
C LEU A 30 -2.38 4.52 4.17
N LEU A 31 -2.91 5.71 3.93
CA LEU A 31 -4.23 5.91 3.33
C LEU A 31 -4.27 5.42 1.88
N GLU A 32 -3.24 5.70 1.09
CA GLU A 32 -3.12 5.22 -0.29
C GLU A 32 -3.04 3.70 -0.37
N TYR A 33 -2.26 3.07 0.52
CA TYR A 33 -2.18 1.62 0.63
C TYR A 33 -3.56 1.01 0.93
N LEU A 34 -4.26 1.49 1.95
CA LEU A 34 -5.57 0.98 2.34
C LEU A 34 -6.61 1.15 1.22
N ARG A 35 -6.57 2.27 0.51
CA ARG A 35 -7.44 2.52 -0.64
C ARG A 35 -7.14 1.59 -1.81
N THR A 36 -5.86 1.35 -2.09
CA THR A 36 -5.44 0.41 -3.15
C THR A 36 -5.89 -1.01 -2.83
N GLU A 37 -5.70 -1.47 -1.60
CA GLU A 37 -6.16 -2.77 -1.13
C GLU A 37 -7.69 -2.93 -1.24
N GLU A 38 -8.44 -1.89 -0.88
CA GLU A 38 -9.89 -1.90 -1.04
C GLU A 38 -10.32 -2.00 -2.51
N LEU A 39 -9.66 -1.26 -3.40
CA LEU A 39 -9.92 -1.29 -4.84
C LEU A 39 -9.57 -2.64 -5.46
N ILE A 40 -8.44 -3.25 -5.08
CA ILE A 40 -8.05 -4.59 -5.53
C ILE A 40 -9.09 -5.62 -5.11
N LYS A 41 -9.53 -5.59 -3.85
CA LYS A 41 -10.57 -6.49 -3.32
C LYS A 41 -11.91 -6.31 -4.05
N ARG A 42 -12.30 -5.05 -4.32
CA ARG A 42 -13.54 -4.73 -5.04
C ARG A 42 -13.50 -5.14 -6.51
N ALA A 43 -12.34 -5.01 -7.14
CA ALA A 43 -12.16 -5.35 -8.54
C ALA A 43 -12.06 -6.86 -8.79
N GLN A 44 -12.03 -7.70 -7.73
CA GLN A 44 -11.74 -9.13 -7.82
C GLN A 44 -10.52 -9.41 -8.70
N PHE A 45 -9.51 -8.53 -8.65
CA PHE A 45 -8.26 -8.78 -9.33
C PHE A 45 -7.63 -9.99 -8.65
N ASP A 46 -7.66 -11.12 -9.35
CA ASP A 46 -7.04 -12.36 -8.95
C ASP A 46 -5.54 -12.12 -8.69
N ASP A 47 -4.93 -12.96 -7.84
CA ASP A 47 -3.51 -12.86 -7.48
C ASP A 47 -2.59 -12.84 -8.71
N SER A 48 -3.08 -13.39 -9.83
CA SER A 48 -2.48 -13.32 -11.16
C SER A 48 -2.18 -11.89 -11.66
N ILE A 49 -2.93 -10.86 -11.25
CA ILE A 49 -2.64 -9.46 -11.65
C ILE A 49 -1.48 -8.87 -10.83
N SER A 50 -1.36 -9.25 -9.56
CA SER A 50 -0.19 -8.91 -8.74
C SER A 50 1.07 -9.58 -9.30
N GLU A 51 0.95 -10.85 -9.71
CA GLU A 51 2.02 -11.57 -10.42
C GLU A 51 2.35 -10.95 -11.77
N LEU A 52 1.35 -10.51 -12.54
CA LEU A 52 1.54 -9.80 -13.80
C LEU A 52 2.32 -8.50 -13.58
N GLY A 53 1.95 -7.70 -12.58
CA GLY A 53 2.66 -6.46 -12.23
C GLY A 53 4.12 -6.70 -11.84
N LYS A 54 4.39 -7.74 -11.05
CA LYS A 54 5.77 -8.16 -10.72
C LYS A 54 6.53 -8.61 -11.95
N THR A 55 5.89 -9.36 -12.84
CA THR A 55 6.48 -9.86 -14.09
C THR A 55 6.85 -8.71 -15.02
N ILE A 56 5.92 -7.78 -15.28
CA ILE A 56 6.16 -6.58 -16.09
C ILE A 56 7.33 -5.78 -15.53
N LYS A 57 7.37 -5.56 -14.20
CA LYS A 57 8.47 -4.82 -13.55
C LYS A 57 9.80 -5.54 -13.71
N ASN A 58 9.83 -6.86 -13.50
CA ASN A 58 11.04 -7.66 -13.61
C ASN A 58 11.56 -7.73 -15.05
N GLU A 59 10.69 -7.93 -16.03
CA GLU A 59 11.04 -7.95 -17.46
C GLU A 59 11.54 -6.59 -17.94
N TRP A 60 10.86 -5.52 -17.52
CA TRP A 60 11.28 -4.16 -17.85
C TRP A 60 12.65 -3.86 -17.24
N TRP A 61 12.89 -4.24 -15.98
CA TRP A 61 14.18 -4.06 -15.34
C TRP A 61 15.27 -4.92 -15.97
N ALA A 62 15.00 -6.18 -16.29
CA ALA A 62 15.96 -7.05 -16.98
C ALA A 62 16.40 -6.48 -18.34
N LYS A 63 15.47 -5.84 -19.07
CA LYS A 63 15.73 -5.26 -20.39
C LYS A 63 16.49 -3.93 -20.34
N HIS A 64 16.27 -3.10 -19.32
CA HIS A 64 16.78 -1.72 -19.30
C HIS A 64 17.87 -1.47 -18.24
N LYS A 65 18.14 -2.43 -17.35
CA LYS A 65 19.15 -2.30 -16.28
C LYS A 65 20.56 -2.00 -16.78
N SER A 66 20.96 -2.55 -17.93
CA SER A 66 22.28 -2.30 -18.54
C SER A 66 22.44 -0.89 -19.08
N GLU A 67 21.35 -0.21 -19.42
CA GLU A 67 21.34 1.16 -19.93
C GLU A 67 21.27 2.19 -18.80
N LEU A 68 20.62 1.82 -17.69
CA LEU A 68 20.39 2.70 -16.53
C LEU A 68 21.50 2.66 -15.47
N LEU A 69 22.32 1.61 -15.43
CA LEU A 69 23.45 1.47 -14.49
C LEU A 69 24.82 1.79 -15.12
N LYS A 70 24.85 2.74 -16.06
CA LYS A 70 26.11 3.32 -16.56
C LYS A 70 26.68 4.36 -15.61
#